data_AF-A0A1Q6UGI6-F1
#
_entry.id   AF-A0A1Q6UGI6-F1
#
_cell.length_a   1.000
_cell.length_b   1.000
_cell.length_c   1.000
_cell.angle_alpha   90.00
_cell.angle_beta   90.00
_cell.angle_gamma   90.00
#
_symmetry.space_group_name_H-M   'P 1'
#
loop_
_entity.id
_entity.type
_entity.pdbx_description
1 polymer ?
#
loop_
_entity_poly.entity_id
_entity_poly.type
_entity_poly.pdbx_seq_one_letter_code
_entity_poly.pdbx_strand_id
1 'polypeptide(L)' 'MQFTNVIKNGRHCQVIGLDKRSETLEDMFICKALYASADFSEGQIGRRPAKMREEINGRKP' A
#
# COMPACT_ATOMS: atom_id res chain seq x y z
N MET A 1 -14.73 -5.85 -1.42
CA MET A 1 -13.85 -4.67 -1.23
C MET A 1 -12.82 -4.70 -2.33
N GLN A 2 -12.82 -3.70 -3.23
CA GLN A 2 -11.79 -3.58 -4.26
C GLN A 2 -10.59 -2.91 -3.61
N PHE A 3 -9.54 -3.68 -3.34
CA PHE A 3 -8.35 -3.13 -2.69
C PHE A 3 -7.59 -2.26 -3.71
N THR A 4 -7.65 -0.95 -3.51
CA THR A 4 -7.07 0.07 -4.39
C THR A 4 -5.53 0.03 -4.38
N ASN A 5 -4.91 0.37 -5.50
CA ASN A 5 -3.45 0.59 -5.57
C ASN A 5 -3.08 1.83 -4.74
N VAL A 6 -2.10 1.69 -3.84
CA VAL A 6 -1.52 2.82 -3.12
C VAL A 6 -0.30 3.30 -3.91
N ILE A 7 -0.31 4.57 -4.30
CA ILE A 7 0.85 5.23 -4.93
C ILE A 7 1.52 6.08 -3.88
N LYS A 8 2.84 5.90 -3.71
CA LYS A 8 3.67 6.89 -3.01
C LYS A 8 4.90 7.18 -3.86
N ASN A 9 5.13 8.44 -4.22
CA ASN A 9 6.25 8.85 -5.07
C ASN A 9 6.32 8.11 -6.42
N GLY A 10 5.18 7.92 -7.10
CA GLY A 10 5.11 7.21 -8.39
C GLY A 10 5.33 5.70 -8.30
N ARG A 11 5.40 5.15 -7.09
CA ARG A 11 5.62 3.74 -6.84
C ARG A 11 4.33 3.06 -6.39
N HIS A 12 3.97 1.98 -7.06
CA HIS A 12 2.67 1.32 -6.95
C HIS A 12 2.74 0.09 -6.04
N CYS A 13 1.90 0.03 -5.02
CA CYS A 13 1.68 -1.19 -4.24
C CYS A 13 0.22 -1.61 -4.29
N GLN A 14 -0.02 -2.92 -4.42
CA GLN A 14 -1.37 -3.47 -4.31
C GLN A 14 -1.69 -3.71 -2.84
N VAL A 15 -2.77 -3.12 -2.33
CA VAL A 15 -3.28 -3.50 -1.01
C VAL A 15 -3.90 -4.89 -1.14
N ILE A 16 -3.53 -5.80 -0.26
CA ILE A 16 -4.05 -7.18 -0.21
C ILE A 16 -4.79 -7.47 1.10
N GLY A 17 -4.72 -6.56 2.07
CA GLY A 17 -5.41 -6.70 3.35
C GLY A 17 -5.30 -5.48 4.23
N LEU A 18 -6.06 -5.53 5.32
CA LEU A 18 -6.01 -4.59 6.44
C LEU A 18 -5.43 -5.32 7.65
N ASP A 19 -4.64 -4.59 8.42
CA ASP A 19 -4.03 -5.01 9.67
C ASP A 19 -4.21 -3.88 10.69
N LYS A 20 -4.08 -4.18 11.98
CA LYS A 20 -4.12 -3.15 13.03
C LYS A 20 -2.89 -3.27 13.88
N ARG A 21 -2.14 -2.18 14.02
CA ARG A 21 -0.96 -2.15 14.87
C ARG A 21 -1.42 -2.19 16.34
N SER A 22 -1.08 -3.24 17.07
CA SER A 22 -1.55 -3.44 18.45
C SER A 22 -1.13 -2.32 19.41
N GLU A 23 0.06 -1.76 19.21
CA GLU A 23 0.62 -0.71 20.08
C GLU A 23 -0.11 0.64 19.94
N THR A 24 -0.46 1.03 18.72
CA THR A 24 -1.02 2.37 18.42
C THR A 24 -2.49 2.33 18.01
N LEU A 25 -3.05 1.12 17.87
CA LEU A 25 -4.37 0.84 17.27
C LEU A 25 -4.56 1.45 15.87
N GLU A 26 -3.48 1.89 15.22
CA GLU A 26 -3.53 2.46 13.88
C GLU A 26 -3.86 1.37 12.86
N ASP A 27 -4.77 1.70 11.94
CA ASP A 27 -5.04 0.88 10.78
C ASP A 27 -3.83 0.88 9.83
N MET A 28 -3.49 -0.32 9.37
CA MET A 28 -2.36 -0.61 8.51
C MET A 28 -2.87 -1.34 7.28
N PHE A 29 -2.34 -1.03 6.10
CA PHE A 29 -2.49 -1.85 4.92
C PHE A 29 -1.39 -2.91 4.86
N ILE A 30 -1.79 -4.12 4.51
CA ILE A 30 -0.87 -5.14 4.01
C ILE A 30 -0.78 -4.93 2.50
N CYS A 31 0.41 -4.62 2.02
CA CYS A 31 0.67 -4.28 0.63
C CYS A 31 1.64 -5.27 -0.02
N LYS A 32 1.38 -5.63 -1.27
CA LYS A 32 2.31 -6.31 -2.16
C LYS A 32 2.97 -5.29 -3.07
N ALA A 33 4.31 -5.26 -3.10
CA ALA A 33 5.05 -4.41 -4.03
C ALA A 33 4.82 -4.85 -5.48
N LEU A 34 4.52 -3.91 -6.37
CA LEU A 34 4.38 -4.14 -7.82
C LEU A 34 5.59 -3.62 -8.62
N TYR A 35 6.70 -3.37 -7.94
CA TYR A 35 7.95 -2.91 -8.51
C TYR A 35 9.11 -3.33 -7.60
N ALA A 36 10.31 -3.44 -8.16
CA ALA A 36 11.54 -3.60 -7.40
C ALA A 36 12.11 -2.24 -6.97
N SER A 37 12.63 -2.15 -5.74
CA SER A 37 13.39 -1.03 -5.20
C SER A 37 14.76 -1.54 -4.74
N ALA A 38 15.69 -0.63 -4.44
CA ALA A 38 16.96 -1.01 -3.82
C ALA A 38 16.77 -1.79 -2.49
N ASP A 39 15.67 -1.51 -1.77
CA ASP A 39 15.38 -2.08 -0.45
C ASP A 39 14.48 -3.33 -0.46
N PHE A 40 13.82 -3.65 -1.59
CA PHE A 40 12.89 -4.79 -1.68
C PHE A 40 12.61 -5.21 -3.12
N SER A 41 12.30 -6.50 -3.29
CA SER A 41 11.95 -7.07 -4.59
C SER A 41 10.48 -6.87 -4.94
N GLU A 42 10.18 -6.95 -6.24
CA GLU A 42 8.80 -7.05 -6.72
C GLU A 42 8.11 -8.26 -6.08
N GLY A 43 6.83 -8.09 -5.69
CA GLY A 43 6.04 -9.12 -5.04
C GLY A 43 6.26 -9.25 -3.53
N GLN A 44 7.22 -8.52 -2.94
CA GLN A 44 7.44 -8.52 -1.51
C GLN A 44 6.24 -7.92 -0.75
N ILE A 45 5.86 -8.56 0.34
CA ILE A 45 4.74 -8.13 1.19
C ILE A 45 5.28 -7.27 2.33
N GLY A 46 4.66 -6.12 2.57
CA GLY A 46 5.01 -5.21 3.64
C GLY A 46 3.79 -4.52 4.24
N ARG A 47 3.95 -3.95 5.43
CA ARG A 47 2.89 -3.19 6.12
C ARG A 47 3.10 -1.69 5.93
N ARG A 48 2.04 -0.95 5.63
CA ARG A 48 2.07 0.52 5.50
C ARG A 48 0.93 1.15 6.29
N PRO A 49 1.12 2.32 6.92
CA PRO A 49 0.02 3.02 7.59
C PRO A 49 -1.14 3.30 6.63
N ALA A 50 -2.38 3.05 7.05
CA ALA A 50 -3.55 3.26 6.19
C ALA A 50 -3.76 4.74 5.82
N LYS A 51 -3.26 5.66 6.66
CA LYS A 51 -3.18 7.10 6.35
C LYS A 51 -2.32 7.44 5.12
N MET A 52 -1.55 6.50 4.60
CA MET A 52 -0.77 6.66 3.35
C MET A 52 -1.64 6.49 2.08
N ARG A 53 -2.96 6.37 2.22
CA ARG A 53 -3.89 6.28 1.10
C ARG A 53 -3.94 7.60 0.33
N GLU A 54 -3.02 7.78 -0.61
CA GLU A 54 -3.25 8.65 -1.76
C GLU A 54 -4.14 7.87 -2.73
N GLU A 55 -5.45 8.10 -2.63
CA GLU A 55 -6.40 7.65 -3.65
C GLU A 55 -6.11 8.40 -4.95
N ILE A 56 -5.95 7.67 -6.06
CA ILE A 56 -5.97 8.25 -7.40
C ILE A 56 -7.41 8.66 -7.72
N ASN A 57 -7.96 9.68 -7.05
CA ASN A 57 -9.14 10.39 -7.51
C ASN A 57 -8.71 11.33 -8.65
N GLY A 58 -8.35 10.79 -9.82
CA GLY A 58 -8.04 11.69 -10.94
C GLY A 58 -7.39 11.17 -12.21
N ARG A 59 -7.11 9.87 -12.39
CA ARG A 59 -6.81 9.38 -13.75
C ARG A 59 -8.08 8.81 -14.37
N LYS A 60 -8.91 9.71 -14.89
CA LYS A 60 -9.80 9.36 -16.02
C LYS A 60 -8.92 8.94 -17.22
N PRO A 61 -9.41 8.04 -18.08
CA PRO A 61 -8.66 7.44 -19.18
C PRO A 61 -8.10 8.47 -20.16
#